data_AF-A0AAW0WNA6-F1
#
_entry.id   AF-A0AAW0WNA6-F1
#
_cell.length_a   1.000
_cell.length_b   1.000
_cell.length_c   1.000
_cell.angle_alpha   90.00
_cell.angle_beta   90.00
_cell.angle_gamma   90.00
#
_symmetry.space_group_name_H-M   'P 1'
#
loop_
_entity.id
_entity.type
_entity.pdbx_description
1 polymer ?
#
loop_
_entity_poly.entity_id
_entity_poly.type
_entity_poly.pdbx_seq_one_letter_code
_entity_poly.pdbx_strand_id
1 'polypeptide(L)'
;LPVSKKEKYKVMKQCSQESAEKLDCRGLSMSELKRQEERRKKKIEDMRREILNTVDFYASGFILHEATFYIVSTSYYVRTEEDFYSPAELGLIQFSFRRGIIKEYTVILGPAIPLSYGYTAKVHSETTHNLLEENCGVEDKEEVFQGLKEFIVKENNKLPPLYTLEEEMEQTEAILDDISEKGYYRIYSLDQLFMHLYSRTFPEHPIPQSIAKDMLTHCGLDYHPSIACEWHITYQKDAGKYCSLSCARRWVFMMCDNMNLHDTFGVLPQEGKHLPCAASVCGVLVDVPRTNIM
;
A
#
# COMPACT_ATOMS: atom_id res chain seq x y z
N LEU A 1 22.62 59.38 5.75
CA LEU A 1 21.14 59.45 5.82
C LEU A 1 20.73 60.31 7.01
N PRO A 2 19.91 61.36 6.82
CA PRO A 2 19.33 62.15 7.89
C PRO A 2 18.57 61.26 8.89
N VAL A 3 18.59 61.61 10.18
CA VAL A 3 17.97 60.84 11.27
C VAL A 3 16.48 60.58 10.99
N SER A 4 15.77 61.60 10.49
CA SER A 4 14.36 61.50 10.11
C SER A 4 14.06 60.50 8.98
N LYS A 5 15.00 60.30 8.04
CA LYS A 5 14.87 59.28 7.00
C LYS A 5 15.09 57.89 7.58
N LYS A 6 16.03 57.72 8.51
CA LYS A 6 16.28 56.43 9.19
C LYS A 6 15.07 55.99 10.01
N GLU A 7 14.41 56.90 10.71
CA GLU A 7 13.18 56.62 11.46
C GLU A 7 12.01 56.24 10.54
N LYS A 8 11.80 56.95 9.42
CA LYS A 8 10.81 56.55 8.41
C LYS A 8 11.06 55.13 7.88
N TYR A 9 12.30 54.78 7.56
CA TYR A 9 12.63 53.42 7.11
C TYR A 9 12.43 52.36 8.21
N LYS A 10 12.64 52.72 9.48
CA LYS A 10 12.40 51.83 10.63
C LYS A 10 10.91 51.55 10.82
N VAL A 11 10.07 52.59 10.73
CA VAL A 11 8.61 52.49 10.84
C VAL A 11 8.01 51.75 9.63
N MET A 12 8.48 52.00 8.40
CA MET A 12 8.05 51.23 7.23
C MET A 12 8.45 49.76 7.32
N LYS A 13 9.62 49.45 7.89
CA LYS A 13 10.06 48.07 8.15
C LYS A 13 9.22 47.40 9.26
N GLN A 14 8.83 48.13 10.30
CA GLN A 14 7.95 47.61 11.35
C GLN A 14 6.51 47.36 10.84
N CYS A 15 5.90 48.30 10.10
CA CYS A 15 4.58 48.11 9.50
C CYS A 15 4.54 46.99 8.44
N SER A 16 5.64 46.75 7.72
CA SER A 16 5.73 45.62 6.78
C SER A 16 6.02 44.29 7.47
N GLN A 17 6.71 44.29 8.62
CA GLN A 17 7.00 43.07 9.39
C GLN A 17 5.82 42.58 10.25
N GLU A 18 4.89 43.46 10.64
CA GLU A 18 3.71 43.06 11.44
C GLU A 18 2.61 42.38 10.61
N SER A 19 2.68 42.41 9.27
CA SER A 19 1.65 41.86 8.37
C SER A 19 2.18 41.00 7.22
N ALA A 20 3.48 40.95 6.94
CA ALA A 20 4.02 40.15 5.84
C ALA A 20 4.29 38.72 6.28
N GLU A 21 3.39 37.81 5.92
CA GLU A 21 3.61 36.37 6.03
C GLU A 21 4.92 36.00 5.29
N LYS A 22 5.79 35.22 5.94
CA LYS A 22 7.06 34.81 5.33
C LYS A 22 6.75 33.83 4.21
N LEU A 23 7.13 34.18 2.98
CA LEU A 23 6.99 33.32 1.81
C LEU A 23 8.32 32.65 1.47
N ASP A 24 8.27 31.46 0.87
CA ASP A 24 9.42 30.81 0.25
C ASP A 24 9.73 31.38 -1.14
N CYS A 25 10.74 30.85 -1.83
CA CYS A 25 11.11 31.27 -3.19
C CYS A 25 10.06 30.90 -4.27
N ARG A 26 9.04 30.11 -3.91
CA ARG A 26 7.90 29.73 -4.75
C ARG A 26 6.64 30.52 -4.42
N GLY A 27 6.73 31.48 -3.47
CA GLY A 27 5.60 32.30 -3.03
C GLY A 27 4.65 31.58 -2.06
N LEU A 28 5.03 30.42 -1.52
CA LEU A 28 4.24 29.68 -0.55
C LEU A 28 4.49 30.20 0.86
N SER A 29 3.42 30.30 1.64
CA SER A 29 3.51 30.66 3.06
C SER A 29 4.33 29.63 3.84
N MET A 30 5.37 30.10 4.52
CA MET A 30 6.16 29.30 5.47
C MET A 30 5.32 28.83 6.67
N SER A 31 4.26 29.56 7.03
CA SER A 31 3.29 29.13 8.06
C SER A 31 2.51 27.90 7.58
N GLU A 32 2.07 27.93 6.33
CA GLU A 32 1.30 26.84 5.74
C GLU A 32 2.14 25.59 5.58
N LEU A 33 3.37 25.72 5.09
CA LEU A 33 4.32 24.60 4.98
C LEU A 33 4.57 23.93 6.34
N LYS A 34 4.84 24.72 7.38
CA LYS A 34 5.00 24.19 8.75
C LYS A 34 3.75 23.49 9.24
N ARG A 35 2.58 24.06 9.01
CA ARG A 35 1.29 23.47 9.39
C ARG A 35 1.05 22.14 8.67
N GLN A 36 1.40 22.03 7.40
CA GLN A 36 1.31 20.78 6.63
C GLN A 36 2.28 19.73 7.17
N GLU A 37 3.53 20.12 7.45
CA GLU A 37 4.53 19.22 8.03
C GLU A 37 4.12 18.72 9.42
N GLU A 38 3.60 19.59 10.28
CA GLU A 38 3.06 19.23 11.59
C GLU A 38 1.86 18.28 11.49
N ARG A 39 0.95 18.51 10.53
CA ARG A 39 -0.17 17.59 10.25
C ARG A 39 0.32 16.22 9.80
N ARG A 40 1.31 16.16 8.90
CA ARG A 40 1.91 14.91 8.43
C ARG A 40 2.58 14.15 9.58
N LYS A 41 3.38 14.84 10.39
CA LYS A 41 4.03 14.27 11.58
C LYS A 41 3.01 13.71 12.57
N LYS A 42 1.98 14.49 12.89
CA LYS A 42 0.91 14.04 13.78
C LYS A 42 0.17 12.81 13.24
N LYS A 43 -0.14 12.78 11.95
CA LYS A 43 -0.79 11.63 11.30
C LYS A 43 0.06 10.36 11.43
N ILE A 44 1.38 10.47 11.22
CA ILE A 44 2.32 9.36 11.38
C ILE A 44 2.38 8.90 12.84
N GLU A 45 2.45 9.82 13.80
CA GLU A 45 2.47 9.48 15.23
C GLU A 45 1.18 8.82 15.70
N ASP A 46 0.03 9.32 15.26
CA ASP A 46 -1.28 8.76 15.59
C ASP A 46 -1.44 7.36 14.97
N MET A 47 -1.00 7.16 13.72
CA MET A 47 -0.91 5.82 13.09
C MET A 47 -0.07 4.86 13.93
N ARG A 48 1.17 5.24 14.26
CA ARG A 48 2.08 4.37 15.04
C ARG A 48 1.48 3.98 16.38
N ARG A 49 0.89 4.95 17.07
CA ARG A 49 0.22 4.73 18.35
C ARG A 49 -0.96 3.78 18.21
N GLU A 50 -1.80 3.95 17.19
CA GLU A 50 -2.96 3.09 16.95
C GLU A 50 -2.54 1.65 16.61
N ILE A 51 -1.54 1.48 15.74
CA ILE A 51 -0.98 0.16 15.42
C ILE A 51 -0.48 -0.53 16.70
N LEU A 52 0.37 0.15 17.47
CA LEU A 52 0.92 -0.41 18.71
C LEU A 52 -0.18 -0.81 19.68
N ASN A 53 -1.15 0.08 19.93
CA ASN A 53 -2.26 -0.20 20.83
C ASN A 53 -3.11 -1.40 20.36
N THR A 54 -3.33 -1.51 19.05
CA THR A 54 -4.09 -2.61 18.46
C THR A 54 -3.36 -3.93 18.66
N VAL A 55 -2.06 -3.98 18.34
CA VAL A 55 -1.24 -5.19 18.51
C VAL A 55 -1.12 -5.56 20.00
N ASP A 56 -0.90 -4.59 20.88
CA ASP A 56 -0.78 -4.81 22.33
C ASP A 56 -2.07 -5.36 22.93
N PHE A 57 -3.22 -4.87 22.46
CA PHE A 57 -4.53 -5.37 22.87
C PHE A 57 -4.68 -6.86 22.55
N TYR A 58 -4.40 -7.26 21.31
CA TYR A 58 -4.52 -8.66 20.90
C TYR A 58 -3.46 -9.58 21.52
N ALA A 59 -2.22 -9.09 21.66
CA ALA A 59 -1.14 -9.83 22.30
C ALA A 59 -1.43 -10.09 23.78
N SER A 60 -1.91 -9.08 24.51
CA SER A 60 -2.27 -9.21 25.93
C SER A 60 -3.45 -10.15 26.15
N GLY A 61 -4.35 -10.25 25.17
CA GLY A 61 -5.46 -11.20 25.18
C GLY A 61 -5.10 -12.61 24.70
N PHE A 62 -3.86 -12.87 24.28
CA PHE A 62 -3.42 -14.13 23.64
C PHE A 62 -4.25 -14.54 22.40
N ILE A 63 -4.82 -13.55 21.72
CA ILE A 63 -5.74 -13.73 20.57
C ILE A 63 -5.22 -13.04 19.30
N LEU A 64 -3.91 -12.81 19.22
CA LEU A 64 -3.27 -12.19 18.05
C LEU A 64 -3.52 -12.96 16.75
N HIS A 65 -3.69 -14.28 16.82
CA HIS A 65 -4.02 -15.08 15.65
C HIS A 65 -5.45 -14.88 15.13
N GLU A 66 -6.38 -14.47 15.99
CA GLU A 66 -7.79 -14.20 15.63
C GLU A 66 -7.99 -12.77 15.10
N ALA A 67 -7.00 -11.89 15.29
CA ALA A 67 -7.06 -10.51 14.84
C ALA A 67 -7.24 -10.44 13.31
N THR A 68 -8.21 -9.64 12.87
CA THR A 68 -8.51 -9.45 11.46
C THR A 68 -7.89 -8.16 10.95
N PHE A 69 -7.16 -8.24 9.84
CA PHE A 69 -6.48 -7.13 9.18
C PHE A 69 -6.95 -7.01 7.73
N TYR A 70 -6.90 -5.79 7.19
CA TYR A 70 -7.22 -5.51 5.80
C TYR A 70 -5.97 -5.05 5.07
N ILE A 71 -5.48 -5.84 4.12
CA ILE A 71 -4.25 -5.59 3.36
C ILE A 71 -4.64 -5.06 1.99
N VAL A 72 -4.10 -3.93 1.56
CA VAL A 72 -4.42 -3.31 0.26
C VAL A 72 -3.15 -3.01 -0.53
N SER A 73 -3.17 -3.33 -1.82
CA SER A 73 -2.20 -2.85 -2.81
C SER A 73 -2.94 -2.18 -3.94
N THR A 74 -2.32 -1.17 -4.52
CA THR A 74 -2.88 -0.39 -5.64
C THR A 74 -1.84 -0.23 -6.73
N SER A 75 -2.29 -0.15 -7.97
CA SER A 75 -1.47 0.26 -9.11
C SER A 75 -2.13 1.43 -9.83
N TYR A 76 -1.34 2.17 -10.60
CA TYR A 76 -1.79 3.38 -11.28
C TYR A 76 -1.26 3.43 -12.71
N TYR A 77 -1.99 4.05 -13.61
CA TYR A 77 -1.54 4.29 -14.97
C TYR A 77 -0.50 5.40 -15.04
N VAL A 78 -0.74 6.51 -14.34
CA VAL A 78 0.17 7.66 -14.33
C VAL A 78 0.07 8.48 -13.04
N ARG A 79 1.21 9.04 -12.62
CA ARG A 79 1.32 10.09 -11.60
C ARG A 79 1.59 11.43 -12.30
N THR A 80 0.81 12.46 -12.01
CA THR A 80 1.01 13.81 -12.54
C THR A 80 1.93 14.64 -11.63
N GLU A 81 2.34 15.82 -12.12
CA GLU A 81 3.10 16.80 -11.31
C GLU A 81 2.30 17.37 -10.14
N GLU A 82 0.97 17.26 -10.17
CA GLU A 82 0.07 17.70 -9.10
C GLU A 82 -0.22 16.57 -8.09
N ASP A 83 0.60 15.52 -8.09
CA ASP A 83 0.45 14.32 -7.24
C ASP A 83 -0.89 13.59 -7.41
N PHE A 84 -1.53 13.73 -8.57
CA PHE A 84 -2.69 12.93 -8.96
C PHE A 84 -2.24 11.58 -9.50
N TYR A 85 -2.87 10.51 -9.00
CA TYR A 85 -2.65 9.15 -9.46
C TYR A 85 -3.89 8.65 -10.20
N SER A 86 -3.74 8.29 -11.47
CA SER A 86 -4.81 7.66 -12.25
C SER A 86 -4.86 6.16 -11.91
N PRO A 87 -5.91 5.66 -11.23
CA PRO A 87 -5.92 4.28 -10.72
C PRO A 87 -6.01 3.25 -11.86
N ALA A 88 -5.31 2.12 -11.70
CA ALA A 88 -5.31 1.02 -12.68
C ALA A 88 -5.82 -0.29 -12.09
N GLU A 89 -5.38 -0.66 -10.89
CA GLU A 89 -5.80 -1.88 -10.22
C GLU A 89 -5.85 -1.67 -8.71
N LEU A 90 -6.77 -2.37 -8.05
CA LEU A 90 -6.86 -2.46 -6.61
C LEU A 90 -6.99 -3.93 -6.21
N GLY A 91 -6.19 -4.34 -5.23
CA GLY A 91 -6.30 -5.64 -4.57
C GLY A 91 -6.43 -5.44 -3.07
N LEU A 92 -7.50 -5.98 -2.48
CA LEU A 92 -7.83 -5.87 -1.06
C LEU A 92 -8.09 -7.26 -0.48
N ILE A 93 -7.47 -7.55 0.66
CA ILE A 93 -7.54 -8.84 1.33
C ILE A 93 -7.96 -8.65 2.77
N GLN A 94 -8.95 -9.44 3.21
CA GLN A 94 -9.26 -9.63 4.63
C GLN A 94 -8.49 -10.86 5.14
N PHE A 95 -7.70 -10.70 6.19
CA PHE A 95 -6.74 -11.69 6.66
C PHE A 95 -6.74 -11.85 8.18
N SER A 96 -6.45 -13.07 8.67
CA SER A 96 -6.04 -13.34 10.07
C SER A 96 -5.04 -14.49 10.08
N PHE A 97 -4.15 -14.59 11.08
CA PHE A 97 -3.21 -15.72 11.14
C PHE A 97 -3.91 -17.06 11.41
N ARG A 98 -5.10 -17.06 12.02
CA ARG A 98 -5.88 -18.27 12.30
C ARG A 98 -6.46 -18.87 11.02
N ARG A 99 -7.01 -18.02 10.15
CA ARG A 99 -7.78 -18.43 8.98
C ARG A 99 -7.02 -18.26 7.67
N GLY A 100 -5.93 -17.50 7.68
CA GLY A 100 -5.25 -17.02 6.50
C GLY A 100 -6.07 -15.97 5.79
N ILE A 101 -6.02 -15.96 4.46
CA ILE A 101 -6.90 -15.17 3.60
C ILE A 101 -8.36 -15.60 3.84
N ILE A 102 -9.20 -14.65 4.25
CA ILE A 102 -10.62 -14.85 4.55
C ILE A 102 -11.48 -14.45 3.35
N LYS A 103 -11.19 -13.29 2.76
CA LYS A 103 -11.87 -12.73 1.58
C LYS A 103 -10.89 -11.92 0.77
N GLU A 104 -11.18 -11.80 -0.51
CA GLU A 104 -10.42 -11.01 -1.47
C GLU A 104 -11.39 -10.18 -2.30
N TYR A 105 -10.97 -8.96 -2.63
CA TYR A 105 -11.64 -8.06 -3.55
C TYR A 105 -10.59 -7.52 -4.49
N THR A 106 -10.82 -7.64 -5.79
CA THR A 106 -9.91 -7.16 -6.81
C THR A 106 -10.71 -6.49 -7.91
N VAL A 107 -10.22 -5.36 -8.38
CA VAL A 107 -10.81 -4.63 -9.49
C VAL A 107 -9.71 -4.03 -10.35
N ILE A 108 -9.95 -4.04 -11.66
CA ILE A 108 -9.17 -3.32 -12.65
C ILE A 108 -10.01 -2.14 -13.12
N LEU A 109 -9.48 -0.93 -12.99
CA LEU A 109 -10.16 0.31 -13.36
C LEU A 109 -9.79 0.73 -14.77
N GLY A 110 -10.74 1.32 -15.49
CA GLY A 110 -10.49 1.85 -16.83
C GLY A 110 -9.54 3.05 -16.80
N PRO A 111 -8.70 3.24 -17.84
CA PRO A 111 -7.70 4.30 -17.86
C PRO A 111 -8.31 5.71 -17.95
N ALA A 112 -8.08 6.53 -16.93
CA ALA A 112 -8.42 7.95 -16.90
C ALA A 112 -7.16 8.82 -17.01
N ILE A 113 -6.56 8.85 -18.22
CA ILE A 113 -5.24 9.49 -18.44
C ILE A 113 -5.40 10.97 -18.82
N PRO A 114 -4.80 11.90 -18.06
CA PRO A 114 -4.84 13.33 -18.41
C PRO A 114 -4.15 13.64 -19.73
N LEU A 115 -4.58 14.72 -20.39
CA LEU A 115 -3.95 15.23 -21.60
C LEU A 115 -2.45 15.45 -21.36
N SER A 116 -1.62 15.15 -22.37
CA SER A 116 -0.15 15.16 -22.37
C SER A 116 0.57 14.04 -21.59
N TYR A 117 -0.14 13.20 -20.84
CA TYR A 117 0.46 12.11 -20.06
C TYR A 117 0.43 10.73 -20.74
N GLY A 118 -0.10 10.63 -21.97
CA GLY A 118 -0.28 9.35 -22.66
C GLY A 118 1.01 8.54 -22.84
N TYR A 119 2.12 9.20 -23.18
CA TYR A 119 3.42 8.51 -23.30
C TYR A 119 3.91 7.97 -21.96
N THR A 120 3.86 8.78 -20.91
CA THR A 120 4.27 8.40 -19.55
C THR A 120 3.45 7.22 -19.04
N ALA A 121 2.12 7.27 -19.25
CA ALA A 121 1.21 6.21 -18.84
C ALA A 121 1.53 4.89 -19.56
N LYS A 122 1.78 4.97 -20.88
CA LYS A 122 2.16 3.81 -21.69
C LYS A 122 3.45 3.17 -21.19
N VAL A 123 4.52 3.94 -21.03
CA VAL A 123 5.81 3.44 -20.54
C VAL A 123 5.68 2.82 -19.16
N HIS A 124 4.94 3.46 -18.24
CA HIS A 124 4.73 2.92 -16.91
C HIS A 124 4.03 1.56 -16.99
N SER A 125 2.89 1.48 -17.67
CA SER A 125 2.14 0.24 -17.81
C SER A 125 2.95 -0.88 -18.46
N GLU A 126 3.65 -0.62 -19.57
CA GLU A 126 4.47 -1.64 -20.26
C GLU A 126 5.61 -2.18 -19.39
N THR A 127 6.11 -1.39 -18.43
CA THR A 127 7.20 -1.80 -17.53
C THR A 127 6.71 -2.42 -16.22
N THR A 128 5.42 -2.24 -15.89
CA THR A 128 4.79 -2.72 -14.66
C THR A 128 3.60 -3.65 -14.96
N HIS A 129 2.38 -3.20 -14.70
CA HIS A 129 1.16 -4.00 -14.63
C HIS A 129 0.58 -4.40 -16.00
N ASN A 130 1.02 -3.77 -17.08
CA ASN A 130 0.56 -3.97 -18.45
C ASN A 130 -0.97 -3.92 -18.65
N LEU A 131 -1.65 -2.92 -18.07
CA LEU A 131 -3.11 -2.78 -18.06
C LEU A 131 -3.65 -1.74 -19.06
N LEU A 132 -2.80 -1.18 -19.92
CA LEU A 132 -3.18 -0.19 -20.94
C LEU A 132 -3.62 -0.82 -22.27
N GLU A 133 -3.72 -2.15 -22.33
CA GLU A 133 -4.18 -2.89 -23.50
C GLU A 133 -5.69 -2.76 -23.73
N GLU A 134 -6.13 -2.94 -24.98
CA GLU A 134 -7.54 -2.88 -25.35
C GLU A 134 -8.35 -3.95 -24.57
N ASN A 135 -9.49 -3.55 -24.00
CA ASN A 135 -10.43 -4.35 -23.18
C ASN A 135 -10.10 -4.50 -21.68
N CYS A 136 -9.22 -3.66 -21.14
CA CYS A 136 -8.85 -3.67 -19.72
C CYS A 136 -9.59 -2.58 -18.93
N GLY A 137 -10.23 -2.95 -17.82
CA GLY A 137 -10.87 -2.02 -16.87
C GLY A 137 -12.20 -1.43 -17.36
N VAL A 138 -13.30 -1.91 -16.78
CA VAL A 138 -14.67 -1.50 -17.15
C VAL A 138 -15.47 -0.96 -15.96
N GLU A 139 -14.95 -1.09 -14.75
CA GLU A 139 -15.70 -0.71 -13.55
C GLU A 139 -15.67 0.80 -13.32
N ASP A 140 -16.84 1.34 -12.98
CA ASP A 140 -17.02 2.72 -12.58
C ASP A 140 -16.54 2.93 -11.13
N LYS A 141 -15.95 4.09 -10.84
CA LYS A 141 -15.43 4.40 -9.50
C LYS A 141 -16.49 4.31 -8.40
N GLU A 142 -17.75 4.65 -8.69
CA GLU A 142 -18.85 4.56 -7.73
C GLU A 142 -19.19 3.11 -7.39
N GLU A 143 -19.16 2.22 -8.39
CA GLU A 143 -19.34 0.77 -8.19
C GLU A 143 -18.20 0.20 -7.34
N VAL A 144 -16.96 0.62 -7.61
CA VAL A 144 -15.80 0.24 -6.79
C VAL A 144 -15.96 0.73 -5.36
N PHE A 145 -16.39 1.98 -5.14
CA PHE A 145 -16.58 2.51 -3.81
C PHE A 145 -17.65 1.74 -3.03
N GLN A 146 -18.75 1.37 -3.69
CA GLN A 146 -19.80 0.57 -3.09
C GLN A 146 -19.30 -0.86 -2.76
N GLY A 147 -18.55 -1.48 -3.66
CA GLY A 147 -17.91 -2.78 -3.42
C GLY A 147 -16.96 -2.76 -2.21
N LEU A 148 -16.15 -1.69 -2.07
CA LEU A 148 -15.29 -1.50 -0.90
C LEU A 148 -16.08 -1.35 0.41
N LYS A 149 -17.21 -0.65 0.40
CA LYS A 149 -18.09 -0.53 1.57
C LYS A 149 -18.71 -1.87 1.99
N GLU A 150 -19.05 -2.71 1.03
CA GLU A 150 -19.62 -4.04 1.28
C GLU A 150 -18.55 -5.02 1.76
N PHE A 151 -17.33 -4.89 1.27
CA PHE A 151 -16.21 -5.72 1.67
C PHE A 151 -15.73 -5.43 3.11
N ILE A 152 -15.56 -4.15 3.45
CA ILE A 152 -14.95 -3.72 4.71
C ILE A 152 -16.00 -3.68 5.82
N VAL A 153 -15.92 -4.64 6.73
CA VAL A 153 -16.83 -4.71 7.88
C VAL A 153 -16.41 -3.68 8.92
N LYS A 154 -17.35 -2.80 9.29
CA LYS A 154 -17.16 -1.83 10.38
C LYS A 154 -17.21 -2.54 11.74
N GLU A 155 -16.24 -2.24 12.58
CA GLU A 155 -16.21 -2.68 13.98
C GLU A 155 -16.50 -1.49 14.89
N ASN A 156 -17.47 -1.61 15.81
CA ASN A 156 -17.87 -0.53 16.71
C ASN A 156 -18.18 0.79 15.98
N ASN A 157 -18.86 0.71 14.82
CA ASN A 157 -19.17 1.83 13.92
C ASN A 157 -17.95 2.56 13.34
N LYS A 158 -16.73 2.00 13.46
CA LYS A 158 -15.51 2.54 12.89
C LYS A 158 -15.00 1.65 11.77
N LEU A 159 -14.48 2.27 10.71
CA LEU A 159 -13.78 1.54 9.66
C LEU A 159 -12.40 1.11 10.18
N PRO A 160 -12.01 -0.16 10.00
CA PRO A 160 -10.66 -0.60 10.30
C PRO A 160 -9.66 0.11 9.37
N PRO A 161 -8.40 0.29 9.80
CA PRO A 161 -7.35 0.76 8.91
C PRO A 161 -7.07 -0.26 7.80
N LEU A 162 -6.66 0.26 6.65
CA LEU A 162 -6.16 -0.53 5.53
C LEU A 162 -4.63 -0.45 5.54
N TYR A 163 -3.97 -1.60 5.42
CA TYR A 163 -2.52 -1.71 5.52
C TYR A 163 -1.88 -1.93 4.16
N THR A 164 -0.86 -1.14 3.85
CA THR A 164 -0.03 -1.25 2.65
C THR A 164 1.43 -0.95 3.00
N LEU A 165 2.38 -1.24 2.13
CA LEU A 165 3.79 -0.89 2.38
C LEU A 165 3.94 0.63 2.56
N GLU A 166 4.85 1.06 3.44
CA GLU A 166 5.03 2.49 3.76
C GLU A 166 5.29 3.35 2.51
N GLU A 167 5.98 2.80 1.52
CA GLU A 167 6.26 3.46 0.25
C GLU A 167 5.03 3.56 -0.67
N GLU A 168 4.05 2.67 -0.51
CA GLU A 168 2.80 2.65 -1.28
C GLU A 168 1.68 3.46 -0.59
N MET A 169 1.91 3.99 0.61
CA MET A 169 0.87 4.68 1.37
C MET A 169 0.35 5.95 0.67
N GLU A 170 1.25 6.76 0.10
CA GLU A 170 0.88 8.02 -0.56
C GLU A 170 0.01 7.76 -1.80
N GLN A 171 0.44 6.83 -2.67
CA GLN A 171 -0.33 6.46 -3.86
C GLN A 171 -1.67 5.83 -3.49
N THR A 172 -1.68 4.95 -2.47
CA THR A 172 -2.89 4.22 -2.07
C THR A 172 -3.91 5.16 -1.47
N GLU A 173 -3.46 6.12 -0.64
CA GLU A 173 -4.33 7.17 -0.12
C GLU A 173 -4.89 8.04 -1.24
N ALA A 174 -4.06 8.50 -2.17
CA ALA A 174 -4.51 9.33 -3.28
C ALA A 174 -5.53 8.62 -4.18
N ILE A 175 -5.30 7.34 -4.51
CA ILE A 175 -6.21 6.52 -5.31
C ILE A 175 -7.54 6.30 -4.58
N LEU A 176 -7.50 5.96 -3.30
CA LEU A 176 -8.73 5.74 -2.53
C LEU A 176 -9.49 7.04 -2.28
N ASP A 177 -8.81 8.16 -2.10
CA ASP A 177 -9.44 9.49 -2.01
C ASP A 177 -10.08 9.93 -3.34
N ASP A 178 -9.59 9.45 -4.49
CA ASP A 178 -10.16 9.70 -5.82
C ASP A 178 -11.36 8.77 -6.13
N ILE A 179 -11.36 7.56 -5.58
CA ILE A 179 -12.49 6.61 -5.68
C ILE A 179 -13.60 6.94 -4.67
N SER A 180 -13.24 7.48 -3.50
CA SER A 180 -14.15 7.70 -2.38
C SER A 180 -14.17 9.15 -1.92
N GLU A 181 -14.54 9.39 -0.66
CA GLU A 181 -14.43 10.70 -0.04
C GLU A 181 -13.03 10.88 0.57
N LYS A 182 -12.49 12.09 0.48
CA LYS A 182 -11.18 12.41 1.04
C LYS A 182 -11.07 12.04 2.52
N GLY A 183 -10.11 11.18 2.86
CA GLY A 183 -9.86 10.72 4.21
C GLY A 183 -10.90 9.73 4.75
N TYR A 184 -11.72 9.12 3.89
CA TYR A 184 -12.70 8.11 4.28
C TYR A 184 -12.02 6.84 4.80
N TYR A 185 -10.93 6.41 4.16
CA TYR A 185 -10.11 5.28 4.58
C TYR A 185 -8.83 5.74 5.28
N ARG A 186 -8.44 5.01 6.33
CA ARG A 186 -7.18 5.24 7.05
C ARG A 186 -6.13 4.28 6.52
N ILE A 187 -5.15 4.80 5.81
CA ILE A 187 -4.06 4.01 5.21
C ILE A 187 -2.87 3.99 6.15
N TYR A 188 -2.49 2.80 6.60
CA TYR A 188 -1.45 2.55 7.59
C TYR A 188 -0.31 1.68 7.02
N SER A 189 0.89 1.82 7.59
CA SER A 189 2.05 1.03 7.18
C SER A 189 1.93 -0.42 7.66
N LEU A 190 1.99 -1.33 6.69
CA LEU A 190 2.08 -2.76 6.88
C LEU A 190 3.41 -3.17 7.51
N ASP A 191 4.51 -2.49 7.15
CA ASP A 191 5.84 -2.76 7.71
C ASP A 191 5.85 -2.49 9.22
N GLN A 192 5.21 -1.39 9.66
CA GLN A 192 5.09 -1.06 11.09
C GLN A 192 4.18 -2.04 11.81
N LEU A 193 3.05 -2.41 11.19
CA LEU A 193 2.17 -3.44 11.72
C LEU A 193 2.95 -4.74 11.94
N PHE A 194 3.65 -5.23 10.91
CA PHE A 194 4.37 -6.49 10.97
C PHE A 194 5.54 -6.46 11.95
N MET A 195 6.29 -5.35 12.00
CA MET A 195 7.33 -5.13 13.00
C MET A 195 6.79 -5.31 14.43
N HIS A 196 5.64 -4.73 14.74
CA HIS A 196 5.02 -4.86 16.06
C HIS A 196 4.45 -6.26 16.30
N LEU A 197 3.75 -6.85 15.32
CA LEU A 197 3.23 -8.22 15.41
C LEU A 197 4.36 -9.22 15.71
N TYR A 198 5.45 -9.15 14.95
CA TYR A 198 6.61 -10.02 15.11
C TYR A 198 7.28 -9.80 16.46
N SER A 199 7.58 -8.55 16.82
CA SER A 199 8.29 -8.23 18.06
C SER A 199 7.49 -8.55 19.33
N ARG A 200 6.14 -8.55 19.27
CA ARG A 200 5.29 -9.02 20.38
C ARG A 200 5.20 -10.53 20.47
N THR A 201 5.32 -11.20 19.33
CA THR A 201 5.30 -12.66 19.24
C THR A 201 6.64 -13.27 19.68
N PHE A 202 7.74 -12.63 19.29
CA PHE A 202 9.11 -13.05 19.58
C PHE A 202 9.87 -11.96 20.36
N PRO A 203 9.55 -11.76 21.66
CA PRO A 203 10.11 -10.65 22.45
C PRO A 203 11.63 -10.72 22.64
N GLU A 204 12.23 -11.91 22.53
CA GLU A 204 13.69 -12.10 22.59
C GLU A 204 14.39 -11.67 21.29
N HIS A 205 13.64 -11.49 20.20
CA HIS A 205 14.15 -11.17 18.86
C HIS A 205 13.35 -10.03 18.21
N PRO A 206 13.26 -8.85 18.83
CA PRO A 206 12.55 -7.72 18.22
C PRO A 206 13.27 -7.28 16.95
N ILE A 207 12.50 -6.86 15.95
CA ILE A 207 13.02 -6.43 14.65
C ILE A 207 12.73 -4.94 14.43
N PRO A 208 13.61 -4.20 13.74
CA PRO A 208 13.30 -2.86 13.27
C PRO A 208 12.40 -2.91 12.03
N GLN A 209 11.75 -1.79 11.70
CA GLN A 209 10.83 -1.67 10.58
C GLN A 209 11.46 -2.04 9.22
N SER A 210 12.73 -1.72 9.00
CA SER A 210 13.42 -2.05 7.75
C SER A 210 13.52 -3.56 7.53
N ILE A 211 13.80 -4.32 8.60
CA ILE A 211 13.86 -5.79 8.55
C ILE A 211 12.45 -6.37 8.36
N ALA A 212 11.43 -5.77 8.97
CA ALA A 212 10.04 -6.18 8.72
C ALA A 212 9.65 -5.99 7.25
N LYS A 213 10.02 -4.87 6.63
CA LYS A 213 9.83 -4.64 5.19
C LYS A 213 10.56 -5.69 4.35
N ASP A 214 11.82 -5.96 4.65
CA ASP A 214 12.61 -6.98 3.94
C ASP A 214 11.96 -8.37 4.05
N MET A 215 11.47 -8.76 5.24
CA MET A 215 10.75 -10.02 5.45
C MET A 215 9.46 -10.12 4.63
N LEU A 216 8.75 -9.00 4.44
CA LEU A 216 7.51 -8.95 3.65
C LEU A 216 7.75 -8.99 2.15
N THR A 217 8.87 -8.43 1.69
CA THR A 217 9.13 -8.17 0.25
C THR A 217 10.13 -9.14 -0.37
N HIS A 218 11.02 -9.74 0.41
CA HIS A 218 11.98 -10.72 -0.08
C HIS A 218 11.29 -12.08 -0.30
N CYS A 219 10.53 -12.18 -1.39
CA CYS A 219 9.64 -13.28 -1.68
C CYS A 219 10.02 -13.98 -2.99
N GLY A 220 10.06 -15.32 -2.99
CA GLY A 220 10.27 -16.13 -4.20
C GLY A 220 9.01 -16.36 -5.05
N LEU A 221 7.90 -15.66 -4.75
CA LEU A 221 6.57 -15.93 -5.33
C LEU A 221 6.17 -14.94 -6.44
N ASP A 222 7.05 -14.06 -6.89
CA ASP A 222 6.73 -13.01 -7.88
C ASP A 222 6.01 -13.55 -9.13
N TYR A 223 6.38 -14.75 -9.59
CA TYR A 223 5.80 -15.39 -10.77
C TYR A 223 4.96 -16.62 -10.43
N HIS A 224 4.49 -16.74 -9.19
CA HIS A 224 3.70 -17.89 -8.79
C HIS A 224 2.34 -17.88 -9.54
N PRO A 225 1.95 -18.96 -10.24
CA PRO A 225 0.82 -18.91 -11.17
C PRO A 225 -0.55 -18.81 -10.50
N SER A 226 -0.65 -19.11 -9.19
CA SER A 226 -1.92 -19.15 -8.45
C SER A 226 -2.24 -17.86 -7.68
N ILE A 227 -1.41 -16.81 -7.76
CA ILE A 227 -1.54 -15.63 -6.89
C ILE A 227 -1.94 -14.34 -7.61
N ALA A 228 -1.82 -14.25 -8.92
CA ALA A 228 -2.29 -13.06 -9.64
C ALA A 228 -3.82 -13.05 -9.80
N CYS A 229 -4.38 -11.92 -10.24
CA CYS A 229 -5.80 -11.85 -10.59
C CYS A 229 -6.07 -12.67 -11.87
N GLU A 230 -7.33 -13.01 -12.10
CA GLU A 230 -7.73 -13.84 -13.24
C GLU A 230 -7.28 -13.25 -14.59
N TRP A 231 -7.34 -11.92 -14.72
CA TRP A 231 -6.89 -11.23 -15.92
C TRP A 231 -5.39 -11.42 -16.18
N HIS A 232 -4.53 -11.16 -15.19
CA HIS A 232 -3.08 -11.35 -15.36
C HIS A 232 -2.71 -12.82 -15.59
N ILE A 233 -3.41 -13.76 -14.94
CA ILE A 233 -3.19 -15.20 -15.19
C ILE A 233 -3.52 -15.57 -16.64
N THR A 234 -4.56 -14.96 -17.20
CA THR A 234 -5.08 -15.31 -18.52
C THR A 234 -4.32 -14.62 -19.64
N TYR A 235 -4.07 -13.32 -19.51
CA TYR A 235 -3.61 -12.47 -20.61
C TYR A 235 -2.15 -12.02 -20.48
N GLN A 236 -1.63 -11.84 -19.26
CA GLN A 236 -0.35 -11.17 -19.02
C GLN A 236 0.44 -11.79 -17.86
N LYS A 237 0.82 -13.07 -17.99
CA LYS A 237 1.46 -13.84 -16.90
C LYS A 237 2.76 -13.21 -16.40
N ASP A 238 3.55 -12.63 -17.30
CA ASP A 238 4.84 -12.01 -16.96
C ASP A 238 4.68 -10.72 -16.13
N ALA A 239 3.50 -10.07 -16.21
CA ALA A 239 3.14 -8.90 -15.41
C ALA A 239 2.47 -9.27 -14.07
N GLY A 240 2.20 -10.56 -13.82
CA GLY A 240 1.53 -11.03 -12.60
C GLY A 240 2.26 -10.69 -11.29
N LYS A 241 3.56 -10.36 -11.35
CA LYS A 241 4.30 -9.85 -10.19
C LYS A 241 3.87 -8.44 -9.76
N TYR A 242 3.37 -7.63 -10.69
CA TYR A 242 2.91 -6.27 -10.43
C TYR A 242 1.39 -6.17 -10.20
N CYS A 243 0.67 -7.29 -10.34
CA CYS A 243 -0.74 -7.38 -10.02
C CYS A 243 -0.97 -7.01 -8.55
N SER A 244 -1.87 -6.06 -8.26
CA SER A 244 -2.14 -5.59 -6.91
C SER A 244 -2.63 -6.73 -5.98
N LEU A 245 -3.49 -7.63 -6.48
CA LEU A 245 -3.91 -8.81 -5.69
C LEU A 245 -2.73 -9.75 -5.39
N SER A 246 -1.84 -9.93 -6.37
CA SER A 246 -0.62 -10.73 -6.22
C SER A 246 0.29 -10.14 -5.15
N CYS A 247 0.52 -8.82 -5.17
CA CYS A 247 1.30 -8.12 -4.15
C CYS A 247 0.72 -8.34 -2.74
N ALA A 248 -0.58 -8.11 -2.56
CA ALA A 248 -1.24 -8.28 -1.27
C ALA A 248 -1.18 -9.74 -0.77
N ARG A 249 -1.36 -10.73 -1.66
CA ARG A 249 -1.22 -12.16 -1.33
C ARG A 249 0.20 -12.50 -0.90
N ARG A 250 1.22 -12.02 -1.61
CA ARG A 250 2.63 -12.26 -1.25
C ARG A 250 2.93 -11.74 0.14
N TRP A 251 2.52 -10.52 0.48
CA TRP A 251 2.73 -9.99 1.83
C TRP A 251 2.07 -10.86 2.90
N VAL A 252 0.83 -11.29 2.68
CA VAL A 252 0.12 -12.20 3.60
C VAL A 252 0.86 -13.52 3.77
N PHE A 253 1.32 -14.15 2.69
CA PHE A 253 2.05 -15.41 2.77
C PHE A 253 3.40 -15.24 3.45
N MET A 254 4.11 -14.15 3.18
CA MET A 254 5.35 -13.83 3.89
C MET A 254 5.13 -13.58 5.38
N MET A 255 4.04 -12.89 5.76
CA MET A 255 3.67 -12.75 7.18
C MET A 255 3.42 -14.11 7.83
N CYS A 256 2.73 -15.02 7.13
CA CYS A 256 2.45 -16.37 7.65
C CYS A 256 3.73 -17.19 7.83
N ASP A 257 4.61 -17.18 6.82
CA ASP A 257 5.87 -17.92 6.82
C ASP A 257 6.81 -17.45 7.95
N ASN A 258 7.03 -16.13 8.03
CA ASN A 258 7.90 -15.54 9.05
C ASN A 258 7.35 -15.69 10.48
N MET A 259 6.04 -15.92 10.67
CA MET A 259 5.44 -16.10 12.00
C MET A 259 5.43 -17.56 12.47
N ASN A 260 5.92 -18.51 11.67
CA ASN A 260 5.95 -19.95 11.99
C ASN A 260 4.63 -20.43 12.65
N LEU A 261 3.52 -20.32 11.93
CA LEU A 261 2.16 -20.41 12.47
C LEU A 261 1.87 -21.64 13.33
N HIS A 262 2.49 -22.77 13.00
CA HIS A 262 2.30 -24.01 13.73
C HIS A 262 2.87 -23.90 15.14
N ASP A 263 4.15 -23.52 15.26
CA ASP A 263 4.83 -23.48 16.55
C ASP A 263 4.36 -22.29 17.40
N THR A 264 3.98 -21.19 16.75
CA THR A 264 3.59 -19.94 17.41
C THR A 264 2.12 -19.93 17.83
N PHE A 265 1.21 -20.38 16.96
CA PHE A 265 -0.23 -20.26 17.16
C PHE A 265 -0.98 -21.60 17.15
N GLY A 266 -0.27 -22.72 16.95
CA GLY A 266 -0.91 -24.03 16.76
C GLY A 266 -1.77 -24.08 15.49
N VAL A 267 -1.47 -23.23 14.51
CA VAL A 267 -2.22 -23.15 13.24
C VAL A 267 -1.45 -23.89 12.17
N LEU A 268 -2.05 -24.94 11.62
CA LEU A 268 -1.51 -25.63 10.45
C LEU A 268 -1.75 -24.78 9.20
N PRO A 269 -0.69 -24.37 8.48
CA PRO A 269 -0.83 -23.61 7.25
C PRO A 269 -1.68 -24.37 6.22
N GLN A 270 -2.52 -23.63 5.50
CA GLN A 270 -3.43 -24.18 4.48
C GLN A 270 -3.13 -23.54 3.12
N GLU A 271 -3.08 -24.37 2.07
CA GLU A 271 -2.99 -23.91 0.68
C GLU A 271 -4.13 -22.97 0.32
N GLY A 272 -3.79 -21.92 -0.44
CA GLY A 272 -4.71 -20.85 -0.84
C GLY A 272 -5.08 -19.88 0.29
N LYS A 273 -4.65 -20.12 1.54
CA LYS A 273 -4.97 -19.26 2.68
C LYS A 273 -3.74 -18.70 3.38
N HIS A 274 -2.77 -19.55 3.68
CA HIS A 274 -1.54 -19.18 4.40
C HIS A 274 -0.29 -19.32 3.53
N LEU A 275 -0.39 -20.18 2.51
CA LEU A 275 0.62 -20.40 1.47
C LEU A 275 -0.08 -20.49 0.12
N PRO A 276 0.61 -20.21 -1.01
CA PRO A 276 0.01 -20.34 -2.34
C PRO A 276 -0.47 -21.76 -2.60
N CYS A 277 -1.54 -21.92 -3.40
CA CYS A 277 -1.96 -23.24 -3.89
C CYS A 277 -0.84 -23.86 -4.71
N ALA A 278 -0.64 -25.18 -4.59
CA ALA A 278 0.36 -25.88 -5.40
C ALA A 278 0.18 -25.58 -6.90
N ALA A 279 1.25 -25.12 -7.55
CA ALA A 279 1.24 -24.91 -8.98
C ALA A 279 1.09 -26.27 -9.69
N SER A 280 0.07 -26.41 -10.55
CA SER A 280 0.02 -27.55 -11.48
C SER A 280 1.19 -27.41 -12.44
N VAL A 281 2.24 -28.22 -12.26
CA VAL A 281 3.39 -28.25 -13.16
C VAL A 281 2.95 -28.89 -14.48
N CYS A 282 2.37 -28.12 -15.39
CA CYS A 282 2.35 -28.45 -16.81
C CYS A 282 3.66 -27.96 -17.41
N GLY A 283 4.77 -28.62 -17.06
CA GLY A 283 6.05 -28.37 -17.69
C GLY A 283 6.02 -28.85 -19.14
N VAL A 284 6.50 -28.02 -20.07
CA VAL A 284 6.91 -28.50 -21.39
C VAL A 284 8.27 -29.17 -21.20
N LEU A 285 8.37 -30.47 -21.50
CA LEU A 285 9.67 -31.14 -21.59
C LEU A 285 10.43 -30.53 -22.76
N VAL A 286 11.43 -29.70 -22.45
CA VAL A 286 12.38 -29.24 -23.46
C VAL A 286 13.50 -30.28 -23.52
N ASP A 287 13.47 -31.13 -24.54
CA ASP A 287 14.57 -32.03 -24.85
C ASP A 287 15.76 -31.16 -25.30
N VAL A 288 16.70 -30.91 -24.39
CA VAL A 288 17.95 -30.22 -24.72
C VAL A 288 18.87 -31.24 -25.41
N PRO A 289 19.24 -31.06 -26.69
CA PRO A 289 20.16 -31.97 -27.36
C PRO A 289 21.50 -31.95 -26.62
N ARG A 290 21.90 -33.10 -26.07
CA ARG A 290 23.25 -33.26 -25.53
C ARG A 290 24.24 -33.17 -26.70
N THR A 291 24.90 -32.04 -26.84
CA THR A 291 26.11 -31.95 -27.66
C THR A 291 27.18 -32.80 -27.00
N ASN A 292 27.40 -34.00 -27.54
CA ASN A 292 28.58 -34.80 -27.23
C ASN A 292 29.80 -34.02 -27.72
N ILE A 293 30.51 -33.38 -26.80
CA ILE A 293 31.86 -32.86 -27.04
C ILE A 293 32.77 -34.10 -27.04
N MET A 294 33.22 -34.50 -28.23
CA MET A 294 34.33 -35.44 -28.41
C MET A 294 35.67 -34.77 -28.12
#